data_AF-X0ZD35-F1
#
_entry.id   AF-X0ZD35-F1
#
_cell.length_a   1.000
_cell.length_b   1.000
_cell.length_c   1.000
_cell.angle_alpha   90.00
_cell.angle_beta   90.00
_cell.angle_gamma   90.00
#
_symmetry.space_group_name_H-M   'P 1'
#
loop_
_entity.id
_entity.type
_entity.pdbx_description
1 polymer ?
#
loop_
_entity_poly.entity_id
_entity_poly.type
_entity_poly.pdbx_seq_one_letter_code
_entity_poly.pdbx_strand_id
1 'polypeptide(L)'
;DDIITKNIIVNAAPYRFVNTDPYDAKLIDSNLFFNHGKEISITGLSRGIVNFEEWQSMGFDVNSLVADPQFSNPGNGDYSVQNSSSAMKVGFVNFPMDRFGVIGPDWEEGRIIVHKNTEYTGAGSPDPKHLLGAVITDITGSIRDHTGLPDNSGVYLEHVPTGSGADYAGFITSDVILAFNGDPVEDVVTFLPLFEGRPWGEVPLVIFRRGNRILKTFVTPAGIKQPA
;
A
#
# COMPACT_ATOMS: atom_id res chain seq x y z
N ASP A 1 -7.25 -1.15 22.39
CA ASP A 1 -8.68 -1.49 22.57
C ASP A 1 -9.36 -1.92 21.26
N ASP A 2 -8.59 -2.44 20.29
CA ASP A 2 -9.12 -2.61 18.93
C ASP A 2 -10.05 -3.82 18.84
N ILE A 3 -11.19 -3.63 18.17
CA ILE A 3 -12.18 -4.68 17.91
C ILE A 3 -12.31 -4.81 16.39
N ILE A 4 -11.92 -5.96 15.86
CA ILE A 4 -11.93 -6.26 14.43
C ILE A 4 -12.85 -7.47 14.21
N THR A 5 -14.11 -7.19 13.91
CA THR A 5 -15.12 -8.23 13.71
C THR A 5 -16.06 -7.93 12.55
N LYS A 6 -16.61 -8.97 11.91
CA LYS A 6 -17.64 -8.88 10.87
C LYS A 6 -17.20 -8.09 9.64
N ASN A 7 -15.91 -8.21 9.30
CA ASN A 7 -15.31 -7.58 8.12
C ASN A 7 -15.16 -8.58 6.98
N ILE A 8 -15.03 -8.06 5.76
CA ILE A 8 -14.49 -8.80 4.62
C ILE A 8 -13.12 -8.20 4.31
N ILE A 9 -12.06 -9.00 4.39
CA ILE A 9 -10.68 -8.56 4.19
C ILE A 9 -10.11 -9.30 2.98
N VAL A 10 -9.83 -8.55 1.92
CA VAL A 10 -9.29 -9.09 0.67
C VAL A 10 -7.78 -8.82 0.63
N ASN A 11 -6.98 -9.75 1.17
CA ASN A 11 -5.51 -9.62 1.22
C ASN A 11 -4.85 -10.98 1.54
N ALA A 12 -3.60 -11.16 1.09
CA ALA A 12 -2.76 -12.28 1.49
C ALA A 12 -2.25 -12.17 2.95
N ALA A 13 -2.10 -10.94 3.46
CA ALA A 13 -1.67 -10.65 4.83
C ALA A 13 -2.71 -9.75 5.52
N PRO A 14 -3.81 -10.32 6.05
CA PRO A 14 -5.00 -9.58 6.41
C PRO A 14 -4.86 -8.67 7.65
N TYR A 15 -3.76 -8.73 8.39
CA TYR A 15 -3.52 -7.81 9.51
C TYR A 15 -2.31 -6.90 9.30
N ARG A 16 -1.79 -6.84 8.06
CA ARG A 16 -0.64 -5.98 7.77
C ARG A 16 -1.02 -4.50 7.64
N PHE A 17 -2.30 -4.18 7.46
CA PHE A 17 -2.78 -2.80 7.35
C PHE A 17 -3.07 -2.16 8.71
N VAL A 18 -3.10 -2.93 9.80
CA VAL A 18 -3.21 -2.36 11.14
C VAL A 18 -1.81 -2.04 11.66
N ASN A 19 -1.61 -0.81 12.14
CA ASN A 19 -0.32 -0.33 12.66
C ASN A 19 -0.05 -0.82 14.10
N THR A 20 -0.64 -1.97 14.46
CA THR A 20 -0.61 -2.60 15.79
C THR A 20 -0.51 -4.10 15.60
N ASP A 21 0.15 -4.80 16.52
CA ASP A 21 0.21 -6.25 16.45
C ASP A 21 -1.19 -6.85 16.70
N PRO A 22 -1.78 -7.66 15.80
CA PRO A 22 -3.11 -8.24 16.00
C PRO A 22 -3.23 -9.06 17.30
N TYR A 23 -2.12 -9.55 17.86
CA TYR A 23 -2.12 -10.20 19.18
C TYR A 23 -2.55 -9.26 20.32
N ASP A 24 -2.43 -7.95 20.16
CA ASP A 24 -2.75 -6.95 21.17
C ASP A 24 -4.19 -6.40 21.04
N ALA A 25 -4.92 -6.83 20.01
CA ALA A 25 -6.29 -6.42 19.82
C ALA A 25 -7.19 -6.97 20.95
N LYS A 26 -8.18 -6.16 21.32
CA LYS A 26 -9.16 -6.54 22.35
C LYS A 26 -10.03 -7.70 21.88
N LEU A 27 -10.38 -7.73 20.60
CA LEU A 27 -11.12 -8.82 19.98
C LEU A 27 -10.84 -8.86 18.47
N ILE A 28 -10.46 -10.03 17.97
CA ILE A 28 -10.40 -10.31 16.54
C ILE A 28 -11.14 -11.62 16.30
N ASP A 29 -12.31 -11.52 15.68
CA ASP A 29 -13.13 -12.69 15.40
C ASP A 29 -14.24 -12.43 14.37
N SER A 30 -14.82 -13.49 13.82
CA SER A 30 -15.96 -13.41 12.90
C SER A 30 -15.67 -12.52 11.67
N ASN A 31 -14.50 -12.64 11.08
CA ASN A 31 -14.11 -11.97 9.84
C ASN A 31 -14.12 -12.97 8.67
N LEU A 32 -14.33 -12.46 7.46
CA LEU A 32 -14.13 -13.24 6.23
C LEU A 32 -12.84 -12.78 5.56
N PHE A 33 -11.90 -13.69 5.36
CA PHE A 33 -10.68 -13.44 4.59
C PHE A 33 -10.79 -14.03 3.20
N PHE A 34 -10.28 -13.29 2.22
CA PHE A 34 -10.22 -13.77 0.85
C PHE A 34 -8.90 -13.38 0.19
N ASN A 35 -8.21 -14.35 -0.38
CA ASN A 35 -6.99 -14.15 -1.15
C ASN A 35 -7.08 -14.85 -2.52
N HIS A 36 -8.20 -14.66 -3.22
CA HIS A 36 -8.42 -15.23 -4.57
C HIS A 36 -8.19 -16.75 -4.64
N GLY A 37 -8.67 -17.47 -3.61
CA GLY A 37 -8.51 -18.92 -3.49
C GLY A 37 -7.12 -19.41 -3.06
N LYS A 38 -6.19 -18.49 -2.75
CA LYS A 38 -4.89 -18.81 -2.16
C LYS A 38 -4.94 -18.72 -0.63
N GLU A 39 -3.96 -19.33 0.01
CA GLU A 39 -3.77 -19.24 1.45
C GLU A 39 -3.48 -17.81 1.91
N ILE A 40 -3.86 -17.51 3.15
CA ILE A 40 -3.47 -16.28 3.85
C ILE A 40 -2.36 -16.58 4.85
N SER A 41 -1.57 -15.55 5.16
CA SER A 41 -0.56 -15.60 6.19
C SER A 41 -0.81 -14.50 7.21
N ILE A 42 -0.89 -14.87 8.48
CA ILE A 42 -1.03 -13.91 9.57
C ILE A 42 0.38 -13.48 9.99
N THR A 43 0.64 -12.18 9.91
CA THR A 43 1.92 -11.59 10.27
C THR A 43 1.72 -10.65 11.44
N GLY A 44 2.22 -11.00 12.62
CA GLY A 44 2.40 -10.06 13.71
C GLY A 44 3.79 -9.42 13.60
N LEU A 45 3.89 -8.10 13.83
CA LEU A 45 5.16 -7.36 13.70
C LEU A 45 6.26 -7.94 14.62
N SER A 46 5.88 -8.71 15.66
CA SER A 46 6.82 -9.26 16.64
C SER A 46 6.91 -10.80 16.73
N ARG A 47 6.00 -11.57 16.10
CA ARG A 47 5.81 -13.02 16.42
C ARG A 47 5.97 -14.01 15.25
N GLY A 48 6.58 -13.59 14.15
CA GLY A 48 6.76 -14.45 12.98
C GLY A 48 5.47 -14.64 12.18
N ILE A 49 5.55 -15.45 11.13
CA ILE A 49 4.45 -15.69 10.20
C ILE A 49 3.80 -17.02 10.58
N VAL A 50 2.47 -17.01 10.74
CA VAL A 50 1.67 -18.22 10.97
C VAL A 50 0.59 -18.35 9.90
N ASN A 51 0.14 -19.57 9.65
CA ASN A 51 -1.03 -19.80 8.78
C ASN A 51 -2.34 -19.59 9.55
N PHE A 52 -3.47 -19.63 8.85
CA PHE A 52 -4.79 -19.38 9.45
C PHE A 52 -5.21 -20.45 10.47
N GLU A 53 -4.89 -21.72 10.22
CA GLU A 53 -5.23 -22.82 11.13
C GLU A 53 -4.46 -22.69 12.45
N GLU A 54 -3.17 -22.39 12.38
CA GLU A 54 -2.33 -22.08 13.55
C GLU A 54 -2.88 -20.86 14.30
N TRP A 55 -3.29 -19.82 13.60
CA TRP A 55 -3.90 -18.63 14.18
C TRP A 55 -5.18 -18.96 14.98
N GLN A 56 -6.06 -19.79 14.41
CA GLN A 56 -7.24 -20.29 15.10
C GLN A 56 -6.91 -21.19 16.29
N SER A 57 -5.87 -22.02 16.20
CA SER A 57 -5.42 -22.88 17.30
C SER A 57 -4.93 -22.08 18.52
N MET A 58 -4.47 -20.85 18.30
CA MET A 58 -4.09 -19.91 19.36
C MET A 58 -5.29 -19.16 19.99
N GLY A 59 -6.51 -19.38 19.48
CA GLY A 59 -7.75 -18.80 20.03
C GLY A 59 -8.19 -17.49 19.38
N PHE A 60 -7.55 -17.06 18.30
CA PHE A 60 -7.94 -15.87 17.53
C PHE A 60 -8.78 -16.25 16.31
N ASP A 61 -9.70 -15.39 15.87
CA ASP A 61 -10.48 -15.61 14.64
C ASP A 61 -11.16 -17.00 14.55
N VAL A 62 -11.52 -17.57 15.69
CA VAL A 62 -12.08 -18.94 15.79
C VAL A 62 -13.40 -19.11 15.05
N ASN A 63 -14.16 -18.02 14.87
CA ASN A 63 -15.41 -17.98 14.11
C ASN A 63 -15.24 -17.30 12.73
N SER A 64 -14.03 -16.94 12.36
CA SER A 64 -13.71 -16.36 11.06
C SER A 64 -13.56 -17.45 9.99
N LEU A 65 -13.66 -17.05 8.73
CA LEU A 65 -13.60 -17.96 7.58
C LEU A 65 -12.60 -17.45 6.53
N VAL A 66 -11.94 -18.38 5.82
CA VAL A 66 -11.25 -18.08 4.57
C VAL A 66 -12.09 -18.62 3.42
N ALA A 67 -12.77 -17.73 2.69
CA ALA A 67 -13.64 -18.13 1.59
C ALA A 67 -13.93 -16.97 0.64
N ASP A 68 -14.45 -17.28 -0.54
CA ASP A 68 -14.94 -16.28 -1.49
C ASP A 68 -16.13 -15.50 -0.87
N PRO A 69 -16.09 -14.15 -0.86
CA PRO A 69 -17.19 -13.32 -0.39
C PRO A 69 -18.43 -13.36 -1.27
N GLN A 70 -18.33 -13.81 -2.52
CA GLN A 70 -19.43 -13.90 -3.48
C GLN A 70 -20.13 -12.55 -3.66
N PHE A 71 -19.34 -11.52 -3.96
CA PHE A 71 -19.84 -10.18 -4.26
C PHE A 71 -20.82 -10.22 -5.44
N SER A 72 -21.88 -9.42 -5.36
CA SER A 72 -22.99 -9.42 -6.31
C SER A 72 -22.56 -8.96 -7.70
N ASN A 73 -21.83 -7.83 -7.81
CA ASN A 73 -21.35 -7.31 -9.09
C ASN A 73 -20.12 -6.40 -8.93
N PRO A 74 -18.96 -6.97 -8.53
CA PRO A 74 -17.76 -6.19 -8.26
C PRO A 74 -17.23 -5.47 -9.52
N GLY A 75 -17.49 -6.00 -10.72
CA GLY A 75 -17.09 -5.37 -11.98
C GLY A 75 -17.73 -4.00 -12.23
N ASN A 76 -18.86 -3.71 -11.57
CA ASN A 76 -19.55 -2.42 -11.61
C ASN A 76 -19.50 -1.68 -10.26
N GLY A 77 -18.62 -2.10 -9.34
CA GLY A 77 -18.48 -1.45 -8.03
C GLY A 77 -19.52 -1.85 -6.99
N ASP A 78 -20.41 -2.81 -7.26
CA ASP A 78 -21.33 -3.35 -6.26
C ASP A 78 -20.67 -4.52 -5.52
N TYR A 79 -20.12 -4.19 -4.36
CA TYR A 79 -19.50 -5.13 -3.42
C TYR A 79 -20.46 -5.59 -2.33
N SER A 80 -21.78 -5.45 -2.54
CA SER A 80 -22.74 -6.17 -1.70
C SER A 80 -22.53 -7.68 -1.82
N VAL A 81 -22.88 -8.42 -0.78
CA VAL A 81 -22.81 -9.89 -0.78
C VAL A 81 -24.20 -10.50 -0.77
N GLN A 82 -24.35 -11.66 -1.39
CA GLN A 82 -25.62 -12.39 -1.40
C GLN A 82 -25.95 -12.95 -0.01
N ASN A 83 -27.23 -13.20 0.27
CA ASN A 83 -27.68 -13.77 1.56
C ASN A 83 -27.06 -15.15 1.87
N SER A 84 -26.73 -15.92 0.84
CA SER A 84 -26.08 -17.23 0.95
C SER A 84 -24.55 -17.17 1.07
N SER A 85 -23.96 -15.97 1.04
CA SER A 85 -22.52 -15.79 1.03
C SER A 85 -21.85 -16.23 2.34
N SER A 86 -20.56 -16.56 2.24
CA SER A 86 -19.72 -16.83 3.41
C SER A 86 -19.61 -15.62 4.34
N ALA A 87 -19.75 -14.41 3.82
CA ALA A 87 -19.72 -13.17 4.60
C ALA A 87 -20.90 -13.09 5.58
N MET A 88 -22.10 -13.51 5.16
CA MET A 88 -23.26 -13.54 6.06
C MET A 88 -23.08 -14.53 7.21
N LYS A 89 -22.32 -15.62 7.01
CA LYS A 89 -22.04 -16.62 8.07
C LYS A 89 -21.19 -16.06 9.20
N VAL A 90 -20.30 -15.13 8.90
CA VAL A 90 -19.48 -14.42 9.90
C VAL A 90 -20.17 -13.17 10.43
N GLY A 91 -21.44 -12.94 10.05
CA GLY A 91 -22.24 -11.83 10.57
C GLY A 91 -21.98 -10.47 9.91
N PHE A 92 -21.35 -10.45 8.71
CA PHE A 92 -21.29 -9.24 7.89
C PHE A 92 -22.69 -8.77 7.54
N VAL A 93 -22.90 -7.45 7.52
CA VAL A 93 -24.17 -6.84 7.13
C VAL A 93 -23.91 -5.91 5.97
N ASN A 94 -24.64 -6.13 4.85
CA ASN A 94 -24.59 -5.21 3.72
C ASN A 94 -24.96 -3.79 4.17
N PHE A 95 -24.19 -2.83 3.67
CA PHE A 95 -24.48 -1.41 3.78
C PHE A 95 -24.62 -0.81 2.37
N PRO A 96 -25.25 0.37 2.24
CA PRO A 96 -25.43 0.99 0.94
C PRO A 96 -24.08 1.24 0.26
N MET A 97 -23.92 0.72 -0.97
CA MET A 97 -22.65 0.77 -1.70
C MET A 97 -22.34 2.15 -2.33
N ASP A 98 -23.26 3.08 -2.14
CA ASP A 98 -23.33 4.42 -2.72
C ASP A 98 -23.29 5.52 -1.64
N ARG A 99 -23.22 5.14 -0.35
CA ARG A 99 -23.25 6.09 0.77
C ARG A 99 -22.07 5.95 1.71
N PHE A 100 -20.88 5.84 1.14
CA PHE A 100 -19.61 5.94 1.85
C PHE A 100 -18.63 6.85 1.11
N GLY A 101 -17.62 7.37 1.82
CA GLY A 101 -16.69 8.37 1.29
C GLY A 101 -17.20 9.81 1.47
N VAL A 102 -16.73 10.72 0.61
CA VAL A 102 -17.13 12.13 0.66
C VAL A 102 -18.49 12.30 -0.01
N ILE A 103 -19.51 12.66 0.78
CA ILE A 103 -20.91 12.85 0.34
C ILE A 103 -21.32 14.31 0.63
N GLY A 104 -21.80 15.05 -0.36
CA GLY A 104 -22.19 16.47 -0.19
C GLY A 104 -22.42 17.19 -1.53
N PRO A 105 -22.76 18.50 -1.51
CA PRO A 105 -22.99 19.30 -2.73
C PRO A 105 -21.77 19.38 -3.67
N ASP A 106 -20.57 19.08 -3.15
CA ASP A 106 -19.34 18.97 -3.93
C ASP A 106 -19.12 17.57 -4.54
N TRP A 107 -20.04 16.62 -4.34
CA TRP A 107 -20.00 15.28 -4.94
C TRP A 107 -20.67 15.29 -6.31
N GLU A 108 -19.99 14.76 -7.33
CA GLU A 108 -20.57 14.53 -8.67
C GLU A 108 -20.40 13.06 -9.07
N GLU A 109 -21.45 12.46 -9.61
CA GLU A 109 -21.43 11.09 -10.12
C GLU A 109 -20.38 10.93 -11.23
N GLY A 110 -19.45 9.99 -11.08
CA GLY A 110 -18.28 9.89 -11.98
C GLY A 110 -17.08 10.75 -11.57
N ARG A 111 -17.14 11.50 -10.46
CA ARG A 111 -15.92 11.78 -9.69
C ARG A 111 -15.42 10.45 -9.16
N ILE A 112 -14.59 9.78 -9.95
CA ILE A 112 -13.40 9.19 -9.35
C ILE A 112 -12.78 10.37 -8.58
N ILE A 113 -12.61 10.26 -7.26
CA ILE A 113 -11.47 10.95 -6.67
C ILE A 113 -10.26 10.24 -7.27
N VAL A 114 -9.96 10.58 -8.54
CA VAL A 114 -8.59 10.84 -8.87
C VAL A 114 -8.25 11.82 -7.77
N HIS A 115 -7.24 11.53 -6.94
CA HIS A 115 -6.43 12.66 -6.55
C HIS A 115 -5.98 13.22 -7.89
N LYS A 116 -6.81 14.08 -8.52
CA LYS A 116 -6.31 15.11 -9.40
C LYS A 116 -5.27 15.68 -8.49
N ASN A 117 -4.01 15.38 -8.77
CA ASN A 117 -2.93 16.26 -8.35
C ASN A 117 -3.52 17.61 -8.64
N THR A 118 -3.95 18.29 -7.58
CA THR A 118 -4.46 19.64 -7.71
C THR A 118 -3.39 20.28 -8.54
N GLU A 119 -3.78 20.85 -9.69
CA GLU A 119 -3.02 21.98 -10.19
C GLU A 119 -2.84 22.86 -8.97
N TYR A 120 -1.64 22.79 -8.42
CA TYR A 120 -1.26 23.49 -7.24
C TYR A 120 -1.15 24.92 -7.76
N THR A 121 -2.25 25.65 -7.77
CA THR A 121 -2.24 27.11 -7.78
C THR A 121 -1.85 27.55 -6.36
N GLY A 122 -0.72 27.06 -5.88
CA GLY A 122 -0.01 27.54 -4.72
C GLY A 122 1.16 28.32 -5.27
N ALA A 123 1.16 29.61 -4.96
CA ALA A 123 2.26 30.52 -5.27
C ALA A 123 3.62 29.85 -5.02
N GLY A 124 4.34 29.57 -6.12
CA GLY A 124 5.69 29.00 -6.15
C GLY A 124 5.77 27.48 -5.90
N SER A 125 5.48 26.65 -6.90
CA SER A 125 5.97 25.26 -6.89
C SER A 125 7.18 25.11 -7.82
N PRO A 126 8.29 24.52 -7.35
CA PRO A 126 9.46 24.20 -8.18
C PRO A 126 9.09 23.17 -9.25
N ASP A 127 9.84 23.13 -10.35
CA ASP A 127 9.65 22.17 -11.45
C ASP A 127 9.45 20.73 -10.95
N PRO A 128 8.59 19.92 -11.60
CA PRO A 128 8.46 18.51 -11.28
C PRO A 128 9.82 17.84 -11.24
N LYS A 129 10.16 17.21 -10.11
CA LYS A 129 11.45 16.56 -9.95
C LYS A 129 11.39 15.18 -10.60
N HIS A 130 12.43 14.84 -11.34
CA HIS A 130 12.48 13.61 -12.12
C HIS A 130 13.64 12.72 -11.68
N LEU A 131 13.40 11.40 -11.70
CA LEU A 131 14.41 10.38 -11.43
C LEU A 131 14.39 9.35 -12.54
N LEU A 132 15.41 9.34 -13.41
CA LEU A 132 15.53 8.35 -14.49
C LEU A 132 14.27 8.24 -15.38
N GLY A 133 13.55 9.36 -15.57
CA GLY A 133 12.30 9.41 -16.33
C GLY A 133 11.03 9.14 -15.50
N ALA A 134 11.14 8.79 -14.23
CA ALA A 134 10.02 8.78 -13.28
C ALA A 134 9.74 10.19 -12.76
N VAL A 135 8.49 10.42 -12.34
CA VAL A 135 8.06 11.60 -11.57
C VAL A 135 8.17 11.25 -10.09
N ILE A 136 8.86 12.09 -9.32
CA ILE A 136 9.06 11.90 -7.88
C ILE A 136 8.58 13.09 -7.07
N THR A 137 8.12 12.83 -5.85
CA THR A 137 7.66 13.86 -4.91
C THR A 137 7.98 13.46 -3.46
N ASP A 138 7.98 14.45 -2.57
CA ASP A 138 8.04 14.25 -1.12
C ASP A 138 6.77 13.55 -0.62
N ILE A 139 6.87 12.88 0.53
CA ILE A 139 5.72 12.24 1.17
C ILE A 139 4.81 13.30 1.80
N THR A 140 3.59 13.40 1.27
CA THR A 140 2.50 14.14 1.91
C THR A 140 1.72 13.23 2.85
N GLY A 141 0.89 13.81 3.71
CA GLY A 141 -0.02 13.02 4.56
C GLY A 141 -0.93 12.09 3.74
N SER A 142 -1.45 12.54 2.60
CA SER A 142 -2.28 11.71 1.72
C SER A 142 -1.51 10.55 1.09
N ILE A 143 -0.24 10.77 0.69
CA ILE A 143 0.63 9.71 0.17
C ILE A 143 0.95 8.69 1.27
N ARG A 144 1.29 9.15 2.48
CA ARG A 144 1.54 8.27 3.63
C ARG A 144 0.34 7.38 3.90
N ASP A 145 -0.85 7.97 4.00
CA ASP A 145 -2.08 7.26 4.32
C ASP A 145 -2.46 6.26 3.22
N HIS A 146 -2.25 6.61 1.94
CA HIS A 146 -2.49 5.72 0.80
C HIS A 146 -1.49 4.54 0.73
N THR A 147 -0.22 4.80 1.04
CA THR A 147 0.85 3.79 0.91
C THR A 147 0.96 2.88 2.14
N GLY A 148 0.50 3.35 3.31
CA GLY A 148 0.67 2.69 4.60
C GLY A 148 2.07 2.90 5.21
N LEU A 149 2.73 4.01 4.86
CA LEU A 149 4.03 4.37 5.45
C LEU A 149 3.89 4.71 6.95
N PRO A 150 4.90 4.37 7.78
CA PRO A 150 4.88 4.68 9.20
C PRO A 150 5.11 6.17 9.52
N ASP A 151 5.78 6.89 8.62
CA ASP A 151 6.14 8.31 8.76
C ASP A 151 6.10 9.02 7.40
N ASN A 152 6.45 10.31 7.38
CA ASN A 152 6.50 11.13 6.17
C ASN A 152 7.91 11.13 5.54
N SER A 153 8.76 10.15 5.82
CA SER A 153 10.12 10.11 5.29
C SER A 153 10.19 9.28 4.01
N GLY A 154 10.86 9.83 3.01
CA GLY A 154 11.17 9.14 1.77
C GLY A 154 10.85 9.94 0.51
N VAL A 155 11.05 9.29 -0.62
CA VAL A 155 10.72 9.84 -1.94
C VAL A 155 9.72 8.93 -2.63
N TYR A 156 8.53 9.47 -2.92
CA TYR A 156 7.46 8.74 -3.59
C TYR A 156 7.64 8.76 -5.11
N LEU A 157 7.52 7.59 -5.75
CA LEU A 157 7.51 7.44 -7.20
C LEU A 157 6.07 7.53 -7.69
N GLU A 158 5.67 8.75 -8.04
CA GLU A 158 4.31 9.07 -8.45
C GLU A 158 3.93 8.44 -9.79
N HIS A 159 4.88 8.43 -10.72
CA HIS A 159 4.68 7.80 -12.02
C HIS A 159 6.00 7.24 -12.56
N VAL A 160 6.00 5.94 -12.90
CA VAL A 160 7.13 5.27 -13.56
C VAL A 160 6.69 4.80 -14.95
N PRO A 161 7.05 5.51 -16.03
CA PRO A 161 6.73 5.08 -17.38
C PRO A 161 7.44 3.77 -17.74
N THR A 162 6.74 2.85 -18.41
CA THR A 162 7.35 1.63 -18.96
C THR A 162 8.47 1.99 -19.95
N GLY A 163 9.60 1.31 -19.85
CA GLY A 163 10.80 1.57 -20.65
C GLY A 163 11.62 2.80 -20.21
N SER A 164 11.25 3.46 -19.10
CA SER A 164 12.09 4.49 -18.48
C SER A 164 13.32 3.89 -17.79
N GLY A 165 14.31 4.72 -17.46
CA GLY A 165 15.46 4.26 -16.67
C GLY A 165 15.05 3.77 -15.28
N ALA A 166 14.01 4.36 -14.69
CA ALA A 166 13.46 3.90 -13.42
C ALA A 166 12.81 2.50 -13.55
N ASP A 167 12.08 2.25 -14.64
CA ASP A 167 11.50 0.93 -14.94
C ASP A 167 12.60 -0.12 -15.16
N TYR A 168 13.65 0.22 -15.94
CA TYR A 168 14.82 -0.66 -16.10
C TYR A 168 15.59 -0.90 -14.79
N ALA A 169 15.53 0.04 -13.83
CA ALA A 169 16.06 -0.14 -12.48
C ALA A 169 15.12 -0.95 -11.56
N GLY A 170 13.97 -1.40 -12.06
CA GLY A 170 13.01 -2.26 -11.34
C GLY A 170 12.10 -1.51 -10.37
N PHE A 171 12.01 -0.19 -10.49
CA PHE A 171 11.02 0.62 -9.80
C PHE A 171 9.64 0.47 -10.45
N ILE A 172 8.60 0.68 -9.66
CA ILE A 172 7.22 0.79 -10.14
C ILE A 172 6.55 2.01 -9.54
N THR A 173 5.45 2.45 -10.17
CA THR A 173 4.57 3.45 -9.57
C THR A 173 4.14 3.04 -8.17
N SER A 174 4.11 4.02 -7.27
CA SER A 174 3.80 3.89 -5.84
C SER A 174 4.88 3.23 -4.98
N ASP A 175 6.10 3.05 -5.50
CA ASP A 175 7.25 2.82 -4.64
C ASP A 175 7.59 4.06 -3.82
N VAL A 176 8.18 3.85 -2.65
CA VAL A 176 8.81 4.91 -1.86
C VAL A 176 10.26 4.53 -1.62
N ILE A 177 11.21 5.41 -1.91
CA ILE A 177 12.61 5.22 -1.56
C ILE A 177 12.80 5.67 -0.11
N LEU A 178 13.31 4.78 0.74
CA LEU A 178 13.52 5.02 2.17
C LEU A 178 15.00 5.15 2.55
N ALA A 179 15.89 4.50 1.79
CA ALA A 179 17.32 4.63 1.97
C ALA A 179 18.05 4.31 0.65
N PHE A 180 19.18 4.96 0.43
CA PHE A 180 20.00 4.80 -0.76
C PHE A 180 21.47 4.82 -0.37
N ASN A 181 22.24 3.82 -0.81
CA ASN A 181 23.65 3.63 -0.44
C ASN A 181 23.90 3.53 1.09
N GLY A 182 22.92 3.05 1.85
CA GLY A 182 22.99 2.98 3.31
C GLY A 182 22.58 4.27 4.02
N ASP A 183 22.44 5.38 3.31
CA ASP A 183 21.98 6.65 3.86
C ASP A 183 20.45 6.73 3.85
N PRO A 184 19.81 7.16 4.96
CA PRO A 184 18.37 7.41 5.01
C PRO A 184 17.97 8.49 4.02
N VAL A 185 16.79 8.32 3.42
CA VAL A 185 16.20 9.30 2.50
C VAL A 185 14.99 9.91 3.19
N GLU A 186 15.06 11.20 3.49
CA GLU A 186 13.98 11.93 4.18
C GLU A 186 13.04 12.60 3.20
N ASP A 187 13.58 13.19 2.12
CA ASP A 187 12.85 13.94 1.12
C ASP A 187 13.60 13.97 -0.23
N VAL A 188 13.01 14.56 -1.26
CA VAL A 188 13.60 14.67 -2.59
C VAL A 188 14.84 15.57 -2.59
N VAL A 189 14.88 16.61 -1.75
CA VAL A 189 15.99 17.56 -1.68
C VAL A 189 17.27 16.87 -1.18
N THR A 190 17.15 16.00 -0.20
CA THR A 190 18.23 15.20 0.38
C THR A 190 18.58 14.00 -0.51
N PHE A 191 17.59 13.40 -1.18
CA PHE A 191 17.80 12.25 -2.04
C PHE A 191 18.60 12.55 -3.32
N LEU A 192 18.27 13.63 -4.04
CA LEU A 192 18.87 13.89 -5.36
C LEU A 192 20.41 14.01 -5.31
N PRO A 193 21.02 14.73 -4.35
CA PRO A 193 22.47 14.76 -4.21
C PRO A 193 23.08 13.39 -3.90
N LEU A 194 22.43 12.57 -3.07
CA LEU A 194 22.86 11.20 -2.78
C LEU A 194 22.84 10.33 -4.04
N PHE A 195 21.80 10.50 -4.86
CA PHE A 195 21.65 9.78 -6.11
C PHE A 195 22.68 10.24 -7.16
N GLU A 196 22.95 11.53 -7.27
CA GLU A 196 23.92 12.09 -8.22
C GLU A 196 25.37 11.74 -7.84
N GLY A 197 25.69 11.80 -6.55
CA GLY A 197 27.00 11.44 -5.99
C GLY A 197 27.22 9.93 -5.79
N ARG A 198 26.28 9.09 -6.26
CA ARG A 198 26.30 7.65 -6.04
C ARG A 198 27.57 6.98 -6.62
N PRO A 199 28.04 5.88 -5.99
CA PRO A 199 29.04 5.03 -6.63
C PRO A 199 28.46 4.38 -7.90
N TRP A 200 29.33 4.18 -8.89
CA TRP A 200 28.95 3.51 -10.15
C TRP A 200 28.80 2.01 -9.94
N GLY A 201 27.75 1.44 -10.53
CA GLY A 201 27.45 0.01 -10.43
C GLY A 201 26.26 -0.28 -9.50
N GLU A 202 26.46 -1.22 -8.59
CA GLU A 202 25.47 -1.74 -7.66
C GLU A 202 25.47 -0.96 -6.34
N VAL A 203 24.30 -0.47 -5.93
CA VAL A 203 24.13 0.34 -4.72
C VAL A 203 23.01 -0.25 -3.85
N PRO A 204 23.20 -0.45 -2.54
CA PRO A 204 22.12 -0.85 -1.65
C PRO A 204 20.96 0.15 -1.69
N LEU A 205 19.73 -0.35 -1.78
CA LEU A 205 18.51 0.42 -1.87
C LEU A 205 17.46 -0.18 -0.95
N VAL A 206 16.80 0.66 -0.17
CA VAL A 206 15.61 0.26 0.61
C VAL A 206 14.41 0.98 0.03
N ILE A 207 13.41 0.22 -0.41
CA ILE A 207 12.13 0.77 -0.85
C ILE A 207 10.99 0.30 0.05
N PHE A 208 9.92 1.08 0.10
CA PHE A 208 8.61 0.65 0.55
C PHE A 208 7.75 0.36 -0.67
N ARG A 209 7.17 -0.84 -0.74
CA ARG A 209 6.28 -1.25 -1.82
C ARG A 209 5.14 -2.06 -1.25
N ARG A 210 3.90 -1.63 -1.46
CA ARG A 210 2.68 -2.35 -1.03
C ARG A 210 2.76 -2.77 0.44
N GLY A 211 3.08 -1.81 1.33
CA GLY A 211 3.19 -2.07 2.77
C GLY A 211 4.47 -2.79 3.23
N ASN A 212 5.43 -3.07 2.33
CA ASN A 212 6.64 -3.83 2.64
C ASN A 212 7.90 -2.99 2.49
N ARG A 213 8.77 -2.99 3.51
CA ARG A 213 10.18 -2.61 3.34
C ARG A 213 10.91 -3.72 2.59
N ILE A 214 11.52 -3.39 1.46
CA ILE A 214 12.23 -4.32 0.58
C ILE A 214 13.67 -3.81 0.43
N LEU A 215 14.63 -4.65 0.79
CA LEU A 215 16.03 -4.44 0.45
C LEU A 215 16.26 -4.90 -0.99
N LYS A 216 16.85 -4.02 -1.79
CA LYS A 216 17.22 -4.25 -3.18
C LYS A 216 18.64 -3.78 -3.43
N THR A 217 19.18 -4.26 -4.52
CA THR A 217 20.35 -3.64 -5.16
C THR A 217 19.84 -2.76 -6.28
N PHE A 218 20.11 -1.46 -6.21
CA PHE A 218 19.95 -0.56 -7.32
C PHE A 218 21.10 -0.77 -8.31
N VAL A 219 20.75 -1.04 -9.56
CA VAL A 219 21.71 -1.18 -10.66
C VAL A 219 21.53 0.02 -11.58
N THR A 220 22.60 0.75 -11.86
CA THR A 220 22.53 1.88 -12.80
C THR A 220 22.14 1.36 -14.19
N PRO A 221 21.02 1.83 -14.80
CA PRO A 221 20.60 1.38 -16.13
C PRO A 221 21.65 1.70 -17.20
N ALA A 222 21.77 0.81 -18.19
CA ALA A 222 22.63 1.03 -19.34
C ALA A 222 22.24 2.32 -20.08
N GLY A 223 23.22 3.20 -20.37
CA GLY A 223 23.01 4.47 -21.08
C GLY A 223 23.02 5.72 -20.21
N ILE A 224 22.95 5.58 -18.87
CA ILE A 224 23.22 6.70 -17.95
C ILE A 224 24.73 6.94 -17.91
N LYS A 225 25.20 8.10 -18.39
CA LYS A 225 26.62 8.48 -18.37
C LYS A 225 27.04 9.04 -17.01
N GLN A 226 28.29 8.80 -16.65
CA GLN A 226 28.92 9.46 -15.51
C GLN A 226 29.02 10.96 -15.71
N PRO A 227 28.60 11.79 -14.74
CA PRO A 227 28.95 13.21 -14.73
C PRO A 227 30.47 13.30 -14.83
N ALA A 228 30.95 14.07 -15.81
CA ALA A 228 32.38 14.25 -16.07
C ALA A 228 33.11 14.90 -14.88
#